data_AF-A0A951K9I1-F1
#
_entry.id   AF-A0A951K9I1-F1
#
_cell.length_a   1.000
_cell.length_b   1.000
_cell.length_c   1.000
_cell.angle_alpha   90.00
_cell.angle_beta   90.00
_cell.angle_gamma   90.00
#
_symmetry.space_group_name_H-M   'P 1'
#
loop_
_entity.id
_entity.type
_entity.pdbx_description
1 polymer ?
#
loop_
_entity_poly.entity_id
_entity_poly.type
_entity_poly.pdbx_seq_one_letter_code
_entity_poly.pdbx_strand_id
1 'polypeptide(L)'
;MRVSLLRERLTAALATAMRTRAGDGVALTADRTKAMGVAMAGLPDDAEVEVDALELSTRAAATVLGFHPEHVRRLIRTGRLRARRVGGDYRVLVDDLWPLLEARHREPGRRRLRPRR
;
A
#
# COMPACT_ATOMS: atom_id res chain seq x y z
N MET A 1 -4.71 -7.16 17.07
CA MET A 1 -5.60 -5.97 17.08
C MET A 1 -6.78 -6.25 16.18
N ARG A 2 -8.00 -5.95 16.61
CA ARG A 2 -9.21 -6.15 15.80
C ARG A 2 -9.21 -5.35 14.50
N VAL A 3 -9.67 -5.96 13.41
CA VAL A 3 -9.81 -5.33 12.09
C VAL A 3 -10.71 -4.09 12.12
N SER A 4 -11.84 -4.15 12.82
CA SER A 4 -12.74 -3.00 13.04
C SER A 4 -12.01 -1.79 13.61
N LEU A 5 -11.31 -1.99 14.74
CA LEU A 5 -10.52 -0.93 15.38
C LEU A 5 -9.42 -0.38 14.47
N LEU A 6 -8.77 -1.23 13.66
CA LEU A 6 -7.78 -0.79 12.70
C LEU A 6 -8.40 0.10 11.60
N ARG A 7 -9.55 -0.29 11.05
CA ARG A 7 -10.28 0.50 10.05
C ARG A 7 -10.67 1.87 10.59
N GLU A 8 -11.16 1.93 11.83
CA GLU A 8 -11.50 3.17 12.52
C GLU A 8 -10.27 4.08 12.67
N ARG A 9 -9.15 3.52 13.15
CA ARG A 9 -7.89 4.28 13.32
C ARG A 9 -7.36 4.85 12.01
N LEU A 10 -7.38 4.07 10.93
CA LEU A 10 -6.95 4.54 9.61
C LEU A 10 -7.86 5.65 9.08
N THR A 11 -9.17 5.51 9.26
CA THR A 11 -10.16 6.52 8.86
C THR A 11 -9.96 7.82 9.64
N ALA A 12 -9.74 7.73 10.96
CA ALA A 12 -9.46 8.89 11.80
C ALA A 12 -8.14 9.58 11.43
N ALA A 13 -7.10 8.82 11.10
CA ALA A 13 -5.82 9.35 10.64
C ALA A 13 -5.97 10.12 9.33
N LEU A 14 -6.67 9.54 8.34
CA LEU A 14 -6.94 10.19 7.07
C LEU A 14 -7.77 11.47 7.25
N ALA A 15 -8.85 11.41 8.04
CA ALA A 15 -9.68 12.58 8.32
C ALA A 15 -8.87 13.71 9.00
N THR A 16 -7.93 13.34 9.89
CA THR A 16 -7.04 14.31 10.54
C THR A 16 -6.08 14.95 9.53
N ALA A 17 -5.45 14.16 8.66
CA ALA A 17 -4.59 14.69 7.61
C ALA A 17 -5.35 15.64 6.67
N MET A 18 -6.58 15.31 6.30
CA MET A 18 -7.42 16.18 5.46
C MET A 18 -7.74 17.52 6.14
N ARG A 19 -7.95 17.54 7.46
CA ARG A 19 -8.21 18.78 8.22
C ARG A 19 -6.99 19.69 8.30
N THR A 20 -5.78 19.14 8.41
CA THR A 20 -4.54 19.94 8.51
C THR A 20 -4.09 20.54 7.18
N ARG A 21 -4.69 20.14 6.04
CA ARG A 21 -4.47 20.68 4.68
C ARG A 21 -3.03 20.65 4.18
N ALA A 22 -2.15 19.83 4.76
CA ALA A 22 -0.81 19.59 4.22
C ALA A 22 -0.90 18.57 3.06
N GLY A 23 -0.89 19.06 1.81
CA GLY A 23 -1.16 18.26 0.60
C GLY A 23 -0.39 16.93 0.51
N ASP A 24 0.93 16.97 0.71
CA ASP A 24 1.77 15.76 0.68
C ASP A 24 1.45 14.78 1.83
N GLY A 25 1.09 15.32 2.99
CA GLY A 25 0.67 14.53 4.16
C GLY A 25 -0.67 13.82 3.93
N VAL A 26 -1.61 14.46 3.24
CA VAL A 26 -2.90 13.85 2.87
C VAL A 26 -2.69 12.69 1.91
N ALA A 27 -1.92 12.89 0.85
CA ALA A 27 -1.72 11.88 -0.19
C ALA A 27 -1.01 10.64 0.35
N LEU A 28 0.06 10.81 1.14
CA LEU A 28 0.74 9.69 1.79
C LEU A 28 -0.17 8.94 2.77
N THR A 29 -0.96 9.66 3.58
CA THR A 29 -1.89 9.05 4.53
C THR A 29 -3.00 8.27 3.82
N ALA A 30 -3.52 8.80 2.70
CA ALA A 30 -4.50 8.12 1.88
C ALA A 30 -3.95 6.81 1.29
N ASP A 31 -2.70 6.82 0.83
CA ASP A 31 -2.07 5.63 0.29
C ASP A 31 -1.77 4.57 1.33
N ARG A 32 -1.34 4.97 2.53
CA ARG A 32 -1.17 4.04 3.66
C ARG A 32 -2.51 3.41 4.06
N THR A 33 -3.56 4.23 4.13
CA THR A 33 -4.94 3.79 4.40
C THR A 33 -5.41 2.79 3.35
N LYS A 34 -5.17 3.07 2.07
CA LYS A 34 -5.49 2.16 0.97
C LYS A 34 -4.73 0.85 1.09
N ALA A 35 -3.43 0.88 1.34
CA ALA A 35 -2.61 -0.33 1.44
C ALA A 35 -3.11 -1.28 2.53
N MET A 36 -3.33 -0.74 3.72
CA MET A 36 -3.86 -1.49 4.86
C MET A 36 -5.29 -1.98 4.61
N GLY A 37 -6.16 -1.13 4.04
CA GLY A 37 -7.53 -1.52 3.67
C GLY A 37 -7.58 -2.68 2.67
N VAL A 38 -6.69 -2.68 1.68
CA VAL A 38 -6.56 -3.78 0.72
C VAL A 38 -6.00 -5.05 1.38
N ALA A 39 -5.07 -4.93 2.31
CA ALA A 39 -4.50 -6.08 3.01
C ALA A 39 -5.51 -6.78 3.93
N MET A 40 -6.42 -6.00 4.51
CA MET A 40 -7.54 -6.51 5.31
C MET A 40 -8.76 -6.88 4.47
N ALA A 41 -8.71 -6.77 3.15
CA ALA A 41 -9.87 -7.04 2.29
C ALA A 41 -10.26 -8.53 2.40
N GLY A 42 -11.49 -8.77 2.86
CA GLY A 42 -12.02 -10.12 3.08
C GLY A 42 -11.81 -10.66 4.50
N LEU A 43 -11.13 -9.91 5.39
CA LEU A 43 -11.09 -10.25 6.82
C LEU A 43 -12.37 -9.72 7.52
N PRO A 44 -12.96 -10.52 8.44
CA PRO A 44 -14.11 -10.08 9.21
C PRO A 44 -13.69 -9.05 10.27
N ASP A 45 -14.64 -8.23 10.74
CA ASP A 45 -14.37 -7.09 11.62
C ASP A 45 -13.86 -7.48 13.02
N ASP A 46 -14.20 -8.68 13.47
CA ASP A 46 -13.81 -9.25 14.75
C ASP A 46 -12.48 -10.04 14.70
N ALA A 47 -11.93 -10.27 13.50
CA ALA A 47 -10.63 -10.94 13.36
C ALA A 47 -9.52 -10.14 14.04
N GLU A 48 -8.65 -10.86 14.75
CA GLU A 48 -7.42 -10.33 15.29
C GLU A 48 -6.31 -10.40 14.24
N VAL A 49 -5.64 -9.27 14.01
CA VAL A 49 -4.50 -9.18 13.10
C VAL A 49 -3.29 -8.55 13.77
N GLU A 50 -2.10 -8.98 13.35
CA GLU A 50 -0.85 -8.30 13.58
C GLU A 50 -0.57 -7.39 12.39
N VAL A 51 -0.47 -6.07 12.62
CA VAL A 51 -0.36 -5.07 11.55
C VAL A 51 0.88 -5.32 10.69
N ASP A 52 2.00 -5.62 11.35
CA ASP A 52 3.31 -5.80 10.71
C ASP A 52 3.42 -7.14 9.96
N ALA A 53 2.45 -8.05 10.16
CA ALA A 53 2.36 -9.34 9.47
C ALA A 53 1.36 -9.34 8.30
N LEU A 54 0.70 -8.21 8.02
CA LEU A 54 -0.26 -8.12 6.92
C LEU A 54 0.47 -8.27 5.57
N GLU A 55 -0.02 -9.21 4.76
CA GLU A 55 0.55 -9.55 3.46
C GLU A 55 -0.41 -9.26 2.31
N LEU A 56 0.15 -8.90 1.16
CA LEU A 56 -0.53 -8.66 -0.09
C LEU A 56 -0.07 -9.65 -1.15
N SER A 57 -0.99 -10.10 -2.01
CA SER A 57 -0.61 -10.76 -3.26
C SER A 57 0.07 -9.77 -4.20
N THR A 58 0.77 -10.28 -5.22
CA THR A 58 1.37 -9.43 -6.27
C THR A 58 0.34 -8.48 -6.88
N ARG A 59 -0.87 -8.99 -7.17
CA ARG A 59 -1.94 -8.20 -7.78
C ARG A 59 -2.43 -7.10 -6.84
N ALA A 60 -2.60 -7.40 -5.56
CA ALA A 60 -3.06 -6.44 -4.57
C ALA A 60 -2.01 -5.33 -4.34
N ALA A 61 -0.73 -5.70 -4.23
CA ALA A 61 0.38 -4.74 -4.17
C ALA A 61 0.43 -3.84 -5.41
N ALA A 62 0.18 -4.38 -6.60
CA ALA A 62 0.11 -3.60 -7.85
C ALA A 62 -1.02 -2.57 -7.82
N THR A 63 -2.20 -2.95 -7.34
CA THR A 63 -3.33 -2.04 -7.14
C THR A 63 -2.99 -0.90 -6.18
N VAL A 64 -2.33 -1.21 -5.05
CA VAL A 64 -1.90 -0.21 -4.06
C VAL A 64 -0.91 0.78 -4.69
N LEU A 65 0.16 0.27 -5.31
CA LEU A 65 1.24 1.07 -5.90
C LEU A 65 0.83 1.81 -7.19
N GLY A 66 -0.28 1.42 -7.82
CA GLY A 66 -0.71 1.96 -9.11
C GLY A 66 0.17 1.48 -10.27
N PHE A 67 0.58 0.22 -10.22
CA PHE A 67 1.44 -0.41 -11.21
C PHE A 67 0.74 -1.56 -11.94
N HIS A 68 1.31 -1.98 -13.07
CA HIS A 68 0.99 -3.27 -13.66
C HIS A 68 1.56 -4.41 -12.79
N PRO A 69 0.86 -5.55 -12.59
CA PRO A 69 1.36 -6.67 -11.77
C PRO A 69 2.74 -7.18 -12.19
N GLU A 70 3.03 -7.20 -13.50
CA GLU A 70 4.34 -7.64 -13.98
C GLU A 70 5.47 -6.67 -13.62
N HIS A 71 5.16 -5.37 -13.46
CA HIS A 71 6.13 -4.42 -12.92
C HIS A 71 6.48 -4.77 -11.47
N VAL A 72 5.49 -5.13 -10.65
CA VAL A 72 5.71 -5.56 -9.25
C VAL A 72 6.55 -6.83 -9.21
N ARG A 73 6.24 -7.83 -10.04
CA ARG A 73 7.06 -9.05 -10.15
C ARG A 73 8.50 -8.75 -10.54
N ARG A 74 8.70 -7.80 -11.46
CA ARG A 74 10.04 -7.34 -11.81
C ARG A 74 10.75 -6.70 -10.63
N LEU A 75 10.09 -5.83 -9.84
CA LEU A 75 10.69 -5.25 -8.62
C LEU A 75 11.11 -6.33 -7.62
N ILE A 76 10.31 -7.38 -7.47
CA ILE A 76 10.62 -8.52 -6.60
C ILE A 76 11.84 -9.28 -7.15
N ARG A 77 11.82 -9.63 -8.44
CA ARG A 77 12.92 -10.37 -9.10
C ARG A 77 14.25 -9.63 -9.09
N THR A 78 14.23 -8.29 -9.12
CA THR A 78 15.44 -7.46 -9.06
C THR A 78 15.84 -7.07 -7.62
N GLY A 79 15.16 -7.60 -6.60
CA GLY A 79 15.47 -7.33 -5.18
C GLY A 79 15.08 -5.92 -4.71
N ARG A 80 14.30 -5.17 -5.51
CA ARG A 80 13.82 -3.83 -5.20
C ARG A 80 12.54 -3.81 -4.37
N LEU A 81 11.90 -4.96 -4.21
CA LEU A 81 10.76 -5.18 -3.32
C LEU A 81 10.92 -6.55 -2.67
N ARG A 82 10.85 -6.62 -1.34
CA ARG A 82 10.91 -7.88 -0.61
C ARG A 82 9.59 -8.63 -0.75
N ALA A 83 9.68 -9.94 -0.90
CA ALA A 83 8.51 -10.81 -0.97
C ALA A 83 8.88 -12.26 -0.69
N ARG A 84 7.90 -13.05 -0.25
CA ARG A 84 8.01 -14.50 -0.07
C ARG A 84 7.18 -15.22 -1.12
N ARG A 85 7.73 -16.26 -1.75
CA ARG A 85 6.99 -17.04 -2.75
C ARG A 85 6.08 -18.06 -2.06
N VAL A 86 4.79 -18.05 -2.38
CA VAL A 86 3.78 -18.95 -1.81
C VAL A 86 2.80 -19.36 -2.90
N GLY A 87 2.65 -20.66 -3.15
CA GLY A 87 1.62 -21.19 -4.05
C GLY A 87 1.64 -20.62 -5.47
N GLY A 88 2.81 -20.33 -6.02
CA GLY A 88 2.96 -19.78 -7.37
C GLY A 88 2.80 -18.26 -7.49
N ASP A 89 2.47 -17.55 -6.42
CA ASP A 89 2.49 -16.09 -6.34
C ASP A 89 3.50 -15.60 -5.29
N TYR A 90 3.65 -14.28 -5.20
CA TYR A 90 4.43 -13.63 -4.15
C TYR A 90 3.50 -13.00 -3.10
N ARG A 91 3.95 -13.09 -1.85
CA ARG A 91 3.39 -12.39 -0.69
C ARG A 91 4.35 -11.28 -0.29
N VAL A 92 3.84 -10.07 -0.24
CA VAL A 92 4.57 -8.84 0.07
C VAL A 92 4.01 -8.30 1.37
N LEU A 93 4.85 -8.06 2.37
CA LEU A 93 4.39 -7.40 3.60
C LEU A 93 3.96 -5.96 3.27
N VAL A 94 2.92 -5.46 3.93
CA VAL A 94 2.45 -4.09 3.68
C VAL A 94 3.56 -3.07 3.96
N ASP A 95 4.36 -3.28 5.00
CA ASP A 95 5.46 -2.39 5.38
C ASP A 95 6.55 -2.28 4.31
N ASP A 96 6.79 -3.36 3.54
CA ASP A 96 7.74 -3.33 2.42
C ASP A 96 7.29 -2.40 1.28
N LEU A 97 6.01 -1.98 1.26
CA LEU A 97 5.50 -1.00 0.30
C LEU A 97 5.81 0.46 0.70
N TRP A 98 6.07 0.76 1.97
CA TRP A 98 6.25 2.14 2.46
C TRP A 98 7.35 2.91 1.73
N PRO A 99 8.56 2.35 1.50
CA PRO A 99 9.60 3.07 0.77
C PRO A 99 9.17 3.49 -0.64
N LEU A 100 8.36 2.67 -1.32
CA LEU A 100 7.87 2.95 -2.67
C LEU A 100 6.76 4.01 -2.68
N LEU A 101 5.88 4.01 -1.67
CA LEU A 101 4.83 5.02 -1.53
C LEU A 101 5.42 6.38 -1.14
N GLU A 102 6.38 6.40 -0.22
CA GLU A 102 7.06 7.62 0.19
C GLU A 102 7.88 8.24 -0.95
N ALA A 103 8.60 7.41 -1.72
CA ALA A 103 9.33 7.89 -2.90
C ALA A 103 8.40 8.54 -3.93
N ARG A 104 7.16 8.04 -4.09
CA ARG A 104 6.17 8.63 -5.00
C ARG A 104 5.76 10.04 -4.61
N HIS A 105 5.70 10.33 -3.30
CA HIS A 105 5.31 11.65 -2.79
C HIS A 105 6.46 12.64 -2.64
N ARG A 106 7.71 12.16 -2.53
CA ARG A 106 8.90 13.03 -2.57
C ARG A 106 9.21 13.58 -3.97
N GLU A 107 8.81 12.89 -5.04
CA GLU A 107 9.04 13.30 -6.43
C GLU A 107 7.74 13.38 -7.27
N PRO A 108 6.79 14.28 -6.95
CA PRO A 108 5.45 14.28 -7.58
C PRO A 108 5.43 14.58 -9.09
N GLY A 109 6.56 14.96 -9.71
CA GLY A 109 6.65 15.40 -11.11
C GLY A 109 7.11 14.37 -12.16
N ARG A 110 7.82 13.28 -11.79
CA ARG A 110 8.44 12.39 -12.81
C ARG A 110 7.49 11.44 -13.53
N ARG A 111 6.26 11.23 -13.02
CA ARG A 111 5.32 10.22 -13.56
C ARG A 111 4.24 10.74 -14.51
N ARG A 112 4.09 12.06 -14.69
CA ARG A 112 2.91 12.63 -15.39
C ARG A 112 3.13 13.07 -16.84
N LEU A 113 4.23 12.71 -17.50
CA LEU A 113 4.40 13.02 -18.93
C LEU A 113 5.05 11.85 -19.68
N ARG A 114 4.24 10.90 -20.14
CA ARG A 114 4.50 10.29 -21.45
C ARG A 114 3.42 10.82 -22.39
N PRO A 115 3.76 11.71 -23.34
CA PRO A 115 2.83 12.02 -24.42
C PRO A 115 2.59 10.73 -25.20
N ARG A 116 1.32 10.46 -25.50
CA ARG A 116 0.94 9.46 -26.50
C ARG A 116 1.64 9.87 -27.80
N ARG A 117 2.51 9.01 -28.33
CA ARG A 117 2.89 9.04 -29.75
C ARG A 117 1.92 8.13 -30.50
#